data_AF-A0A7J6QMP0-F1
#
_entry.id   AF-A0A7J6QMP0-F1
#
_cell.length_a   1.000
_cell.length_b   1.000
_cell.length_c   1.000
_cell.angle_alpha   90.00
_cell.angle_beta   90.00
_cell.angle_gamma   90.00
#
_symmetry.space_group_name_H-M   'P 1'
#
loop_
_entity.id
_entity.type
_entity.pdbx_description
1 polymer ?
#
loop_
_entity_poly.entity_id
_entity_poly.type
_entity_poly.pdbx_seq_one_letter_code
_entity_poly.pdbx_strand_id
1 'polypeptide(L)'
;LEDPLEENPVHALAYVESFVDGRLSLRLRLDLQTAQTTDKHMLEFRERSKRIASAIAENADWYITKITSMSTIHREYQAMQALRRSPLLKWVLNDIEVEEGQCEVSPKAEQPAAKKRRKAAEVAKPAARKQRRLKMPPGLKTTIEAKYNDSQRHAIMEATKSEGLTLIQGPPGTGKTTTIVGILSAILNSDDAEEAEETDGSEASTALPREIVDDGGELSSSDIEEDPEFEQQLAKRRKRNLAEIRRVEMKWAYKGFKSWQETAPKMLYPPQPNNPNDAYPEDHVMRLFKENTSNTKPKRKVLVCAPSNAAIDEIVRRVTSTGIYGRDGTLYTPYVVRLGPNLHPSLQQYSLESIMATRRKATSGGAATNKEDTYRHRISILNEAVIVCATL
;
A
#
# COMPACT_ATOMS: atom_id res chain seq x y z
N LEU A 1 48.10 5.10 3.30
CA LEU A 1 46.63 5.02 3.41
C LEU A 1 46.28 5.84 4.63
N GLU A 2 45.95 7.10 4.42
CA GLU A 2 45.57 8.05 5.49
C GLU A 2 44.26 7.59 6.16
N ASP A 3 44.10 7.93 7.43
CA ASP A 3 42.96 7.52 8.25
C ASP A 3 41.69 8.25 7.78
N PRO A 4 40.63 7.55 7.34
CA PRO A 4 39.36 8.18 6.95
C PRO A 4 38.65 8.94 8.08
N LEU A 5 39.16 8.87 9.33
CA LEU A 5 38.69 9.60 10.50
C LEU A 5 39.52 10.85 10.85
N GLU A 6 40.49 11.26 10.01
CA GLU A 6 41.17 12.56 10.17
C GLU A 6 40.17 13.72 10.27
N GLU A 7 40.56 14.85 10.86
CA GLU A 7 39.62 15.94 11.22
C GLU A 7 39.01 16.70 10.03
N ASN A 8 39.42 16.44 8.77
CA ASN A 8 38.88 17.16 7.59
C ASN A 8 38.67 16.32 6.30
N PRO A 9 38.03 15.12 6.31
CA PRO A 9 37.81 14.37 5.09
C PRO A 9 36.58 14.99 4.40
N VAL A 10 36.70 15.29 3.10
CA VAL A 10 35.61 15.86 2.31
C VAL A 10 34.57 14.78 2.05
N HIS A 11 33.51 14.76 2.86
CA HIS A 11 32.43 13.77 2.74
C HIS A 11 31.25 14.28 1.94
N ALA A 12 30.71 13.43 1.07
CA ALA A 12 29.50 13.70 0.28
C ALA A 12 28.46 12.59 0.45
N LEU A 13 27.17 12.97 0.47
CA LEU A 13 26.06 12.02 0.39
C LEU A 13 25.54 12.00 -1.05
N ALA A 14 25.60 10.84 -1.69
CA ALA A 14 25.11 10.66 -3.05
C ALA A 14 24.01 9.59 -3.10
N TYR A 15 23.07 9.76 -4.02
CA TYR A 15 22.07 8.77 -4.36
C TYR A 15 22.61 7.81 -5.43
N VAL A 16 22.37 6.52 -5.27
CA VAL A 16 22.61 5.55 -6.34
C VAL A 16 21.52 5.73 -7.39
N GLU A 17 21.91 6.19 -8.58
CA GLU A 17 20.99 6.38 -9.71
C GLU A 17 20.81 5.09 -10.49
N SER A 18 21.90 4.38 -10.75
CA SER A 18 21.87 3.10 -11.46
C SER A 18 23.10 2.25 -11.17
N PHE A 19 22.94 0.94 -11.31
CA PHE A 19 24.05 -0.01 -11.38
C PHE A 19 23.85 -0.88 -12.63
N VAL A 20 24.66 -0.65 -13.66
CA VAL A 20 24.55 -1.32 -14.97
C VAL A 20 25.93 -1.75 -15.41
N ASP A 21 26.09 -3.02 -15.81
CA ASP A 21 27.34 -3.58 -16.32
C ASP A 21 28.56 -3.33 -15.40
N GLY A 22 28.36 -3.48 -14.09
CA GLY A 22 29.40 -3.25 -13.07
C GLY A 22 29.72 -1.77 -12.82
N ARG A 23 29.08 -0.84 -13.51
CA ARG A 23 29.25 0.61 -13.33
C ARG A 23 28.20 1.17 -12.37
N LEU A 24 28.67 1.79 -11.30
CA LEU A 24 27.85 2.50 -10.33
C LEU A 24 27.73 3.98 -10.74
N SER A 25 26.50 4.45 -10.96
CA SER A 25 26.21 5.86 -11.18
C SER A 25 25.69 6.49 -9.88
N LEU A 26 26.34 7.57 -9.46
CA LEU A 26 26.02 8.31 -8.24
C LEU A 26 25.55 9.72 -8.60
N ARG A 27 24.47 10.17 -7.96
CA ARG A 27 23.95 11.52 -8.08
C ARG A 27 24.18 12.27 -6.78
N LEU A 28 25.00 13.32 -6.87
CA LEU A 28 25.26 14.25 -5.78
C LEU A 28 24.59 15.59 -6.09
N ARG A 29 24.08 16.27 -5.05
CA ARG A 29 23.62 17.66 -5.16
C ARG A 29 24.51 18.56 -4.31
N LEU A 30 24.98 19.64 -4.93
CA LEU A 30 25.80 20.68 -4.32
C LEU A 30 25.08 22.03 -4.46
N ASP A 31 25.16 22.89 -3.44
CA ASP A 31 24.79 24.30 -3.58
C ASP A 31 26.05 25.14 -3.78
N LEU A 32 26.20 25.70 -4.98
CA LEU A 32 27.32 26.58 -5.36
C LEU A 32 26.88 28.02 -5.61
N GLN A 33 25.66 28.39 -5.22
CA GLN A 33 25.14 29.73 -5.45
C GLN A 33 25.97 30.78 -4.71
N THR A 34 25.97 32.02 -5.21
CA THR A 34 26.69 33.16 -4.62
C THR A 34 25.77 34.15 -3.90
N ALA A 35 24.44 33.96 -3.97
CA ALA A 35 23.46 34.84 -3.37
C ALA A 35 23.58 34.87 -1.83
N GLN A 36 23.49 36.05 -1.23
CA GLN A 36 23.56 36.19 0.23
C GLN A 36 22.36 35.50 0.90
N THR A 37 22.64 34.66 1.88
CA THR A 37 21.63 34.07 2.78
C THR A 37 22.05 34.36 4.22
N THR A 38 21.08 34.70 5.05
CA THR A 38 21.28 34.91 6.50
C THR A 38 21.11 33.62 7.29
N ASP A 39 20.69 32.53 6.64
CA ASP A 39 20.55 31.22 7.28
C ASP A 39 21.92 30.55 7.45
N LYS A 40 22.33 30.39 8.72
CA LYS A 40 23.61 29.79 9.11
C LYS A 40 23.78 28.37 8.58
N HIS A 41 22.72 27.56 8.58
CA HIS A 41 22.80 26.18 8.09
C HIS A 41 23.03 26.12 6.58
N MET A 42 22.42 27.05 5.84
CA MET A 42 22.64 27.17 4.40
C MET A 42 24.06 27.64 4.07
N LEU A 43 24.63 28.55 4.87
CA LEU A 43 26.03 28.97 4.73
C LEU A 43 27.00 27.79 4.97
N GLU A 44 26.79 27.02 6.03
CA GLU A 44 27.59 25.81 6.33
C GLU A 44 27.48 24.76 5.23
N PHE A 45 26.27 24.50 4.74
CA PHE A 45 26.03 23.57 3.62
C PHE A 45 26.72 24.00 2.33
N ARG A 46 26.74 25.30 2.04
CA ARG A 46 27.38 25.87 0.85
C ARG A 46 28.90 25.78 0.94
N GLU A 47 29.50 26.11 2.08
CA GLU A 47 30.94 25.97 2.27
C GLU A 47 31.39 24.51 2.13
N ARG A 48 30.61 23.56 2.69
CA ARG A 48 30.83 22.14 2.45
C ARG A 48 30.72 21.77 0.97
N SER A 49 29.71 22.30 0.28
CA SER A 49 29.50 22.04 -1.16
C SER A 49 30.67 22.52 -2.02
N LYS A 50 31.27 23.67 -1.70
CA LYS A 50 32.47 24.19 -2.38
C LYS A 50 33.69 23.29 -2.19
N ARG A 51 33.93 22.81 -0.96
CA ARG A 51 35.03 21.86 -0.68
C ARG A 51 34.88 20.57 -1.48
N ILE A 52 33.66 20.05 -1.55
CA ILE A 52 33.34 18.86 -2.36
C ILE A 52 33.58 19.14 -3.85
N ALA A 53 33.11 20.27 -4.37
CA ALA A 53 33.34 20.64 -5.77
C ALA A 53 34.82 20.75 -6.12
N SER A 54 35.65 21.33 -5.23
CA SER A 54 37.11 21.41 -5.42
C SER A 54 37.73 20.02 -5.48
N ALA A 55 37.41 19.15 -4.52
CA ALA A 55 37.93 17.78 -4.47
C ALA A 55 37.53 16.94 -5.71
N ILE A 56 36.31 17.16 -6.25
CA ILE A 56 35.89 16.53 -7.51
C ILE A 56 36.69 17.10 -8.69
N ALA A 57 36.89 18.42 -8.76
CA ALA A 57 37.61 19.08 -9.84
C ALA A 57 39.11 18.70 -9.89
N GLU A 58 39.69 18.40 -8.74
CA GLU A 58 41.09 17.97 -8.59
C GLU A 58 41.30 16.49 -8.93
N ASN A 59 40.25 15.75 -9.33
CA ASN A 59 40.28 14.30 -9.59
C ASN A 59 40.85 13.50 -8.41
N ALA A 60 40.54 13.91 -7.18
CA ALA A 60 40.93 13.17 -5.98
C ALA A 60 40.33 11.75 -5.96
N ASP A 61 40.98 10.82 -5.26
CA ASP A 61 40.43 9.49 -5.04
C ASP A 61 39.23 9.54 -4.09
N TRP A 62 38.13 8.86 -4.47
CA TRP A 62 36.91 8.77 -3.66
C TRP A 62 36.67 7.35 -3.16
N TYR A 63 36.54 7.21 -1.85
CA TYR A 63 36.07 5.97 -1.22
C TYR A 63 34.56 6.01 -1.04
N ILE A 64 33.88 4.90 -1.37
CA ILE A 64 32.41 4.82 -1.35
C ILE A 64 31.98 3.78 -0.32
N THR A 65 31.13 4.21 0.62
CA THR A 65 30.48 3.33 1.60
C THR A 65 28.97 3.39 1.43
N LYS A 66 28.33 2.22 1.36
CA LYS A 66 26.86 2.13 1.33
C LYS A 66 26.31 2.44 2.72
N ILE A 67 25.46 3.46 2.80
CA ILE A 67 24.76 3.84 4.04
C ILE A 67 23.46 3.02 4.18
N THR A 68 22.51 3.20 3.27
CA THR A 68 21.22 2.51 3.32
C THR A 68 20.54 2.42 1.96
N SER A 69 19.51 1.56 1.84
CA SER A 69 18.62 1.53 0.67
C SER A 69 17.42 2.44 0.91
N MET A 70 17.19 3.39 0.02
CA MET A 70 16.02 4.27 0.07
C MET A 70 14.74 3.63 -0.50
N SER A 71 14.80 2.39 -0.98
CA SER A 71 13.69 1.76 -1.70
C SER A 71 12.44 1.61 -0.84
N THR A 72 12.58 1.06 0.38
CA THR A 72 11.45 0.87 1.30
C THR A 72 10.88 2.20 1.77
N ILE A 73 11.76 3.11 2.22
CA ILE A 73 11.39 4.45 2.67
C ILE A 73 10.60 5.19 1.59
N HIS A 74 11.05 5.12 0.34
CA HIS A 74 10.37 5.79 -0.77
C HIS A 74 8.99 5.19 -1.05
N ARG A 75 8.84 3.87 -1.02
CA ARG A 75 7.55 3.19 -1.23
C ARG A 75 6.55 3.52 -0.13
N GLU A 76 6.96 3.49 1.13
CA GLU A 76 6.09 3.86 2.27
C GLU A 76 5.66 5.32 2.17
N TYR A 77 6.60 6.21 1.86
CA TYR A 77 6.31 7.62 1.67
C TYR A 77 5.33 7.87 0.52
N GLN A 78 5.53 7.22 -0.63
CA GLN A 78 4.59 7.28 -1.77
C GLN A 78 3.21 6.72 -1.40
N ALA A 79 3.15 5.61 -0.66
CA ALA A 79 1.89 5.02 -0.20
C ALA A 79 1.11 5.97 0.72
N MET A 80 1.80 6.66 1.64
CA MET A 80 1.18 7.68 2.49
C MET A 80 0.60 8.84 1.67
N GLN A 81 1.37 9.36 0.70
CA GLN A 81 0.89 10.43 -0.18
C GLN A 81 -0.32 9.98 -1.02
N ALA A 82 -0.28 8.75 -1.53
CA ALA A 82 -1.35 8.18 -2.34
C ALA A 82 -2.61 7.83 -1.54
N LEU A 83 -2.50 7.60 -0.22
CA LEU A 83 -3.62 7.18 0.62
C LEU A 83 -4.80 8.15 0.53
N ARG A 84 -4.54 9.46 0.44
CA ARG A 84 -5.57 10.50 0.24
C ARG A 84 -6.51 10.24 -0.93
N ARG A 85 -5.97 9.65 -2.00
CA ARG A 85 -6.70 9.34 -3.24
C ARG A 85 -7.10 7.87 -3.31
N SER A 86 -6.77 7.08 -2.27
CA SER A 86 -7.08 5.66 -2.20
C SER A 86 -8.56 5.46 -1.88
N PRO A 87 -9.25 4.53 -2.58
CA PRO A 87 -10.57 4.07 -2.16
C PRO A 87 -10.58 3.52 -0.73
N LEU A 88 -9.42 3.14 -0.20
CA LEU A 88 -9.27 2.58 1.13
C LEU A 88 -9.27 3.62 2.26
N LEU A 89 -9.13 4.92 1.94
CA LEU A 89 -8.95 5.99 2.92
C LEU A 89 -9.98 5.94 4.06
N LYS A 90 -11.27 5.80 3.71
CA LYS A 90 -12.37 5.77 4.68
C LYS A 90 -12.27 4.60 5.67
N TRP A 91 -11.78 3.45 5.20
CA TRP A 91 -11.62 2.26 6.03
C TRP A 91 -10.33 2.31 6.85
N VAL A 92 -9.26 2.90 6.31
CA VAL A 92 -7.98 3.04 7.03
C VAL A 92 -8.07 4.09 8.13
N LEU A 93 -8.82 5.17 7.91
CA LEU A 93 -8.93 6.29 8.86
C LEU A 93 -10.23 6.30 9.68
N ASN A 94 -11.08 5.28 9.56
CA ASN A 94 -12.37 5.14 10.27
C ASN A 94 -13.32 6.34 10.06
N ASP A 95 -13.73 6.58 8.81
CA ASP A 95 -14.69 7.63 8.40
C ASP A 95 -14.36 9.03 8.96
N ILE A 96 -13.22 9.58 8.55
CA ILE A 96 -13.01 11.03 8.67
C ILE A 96 -13.98 11.70 7.70
N GLU A 97 -14.98 12.43 8.22
CA GLU A 97 -15.62 13.50 7.46
C GLU A 97 -14.52 14.51 7.12
N VAL A 98 -14.02 14.46 5.88
CA VAL A 98 -13.07 15.43 5.37
C VAL A 98 -13.87 16.72 5.13
N GLU A 99 -14.11 17.50 6.18
CA GLU A 99 -14.72 18.82 6.05
C GLU A 99 -13.87 19.66 5.09
N GLU A 100 -14.54 20.34 4.16
CA GLU A 100 -13.91 21.28 3.22
C GLU A 100 -13.46 22.55 3.97
N GLY A 101 -12.39 22.43 4.76
CA GLY A 101 -11.81 23.54 5.51
C GLY A 101 -10.36 23.77 5.09
N GLN A 102 -10.06 24.96 4.58
CA GLN A 102 -8.71 25.41 4.31
C GLN A 102 -7.87 25.34 5.59
N CYS A 103 -6.69 24.74 5.49
CA CYS A 103 -5.78 24.57 6.62
C CYS A 103 -4.96 25.86 6.84
N GLU A 104 -5.59 26.91 7.37
CA GLU A 104 -4.84 28.04 7.94
C GLU A 104 -4.62 27.80 9.43
N VAL A 105 -3.34 27.69 9.82
CA VAL A 105 -2.93 27.64 11.22
C VAL A 105 -2.19 28.94 11.51
N SER A 106 -2.88 29.90 12.12
CA SER A 106 -2.22 31.02 12.81
C SER A 106 -2.41 30.84 14.31
N PRO A 107 -1.38 31.01 15.15
CA PRO A 107 -1.51 30.90 16.59
C PRO A 107 -2.03 32.23 17.15
N LYS A 108 -3.35 32.35 17.29
CA LYS A 108 -3.94 33.34 18.19
C LYS A 108 -5.00 32.68 19.04
N ALA A 109 -4.79 32.77 20.36
CA ALA A 109 -5.76 32.40 21.37
C ALA A 109 -6.99 33.30 21.21
N GLU A 110 -8.14 32.71 20.89
CA GLU A 110 -9.42 33.41 20.93
C GLU A 110 -10.41 32.70 21.87
N GLN A 111 -10.99 33.53 22.73
CA GLN A 111 -11.93 33.22 23.80
C GLN A 111 -13.27 32.71 23.23
N PRO A 112 -14.07 31.98 24.03
CA PRO A 112 -15.26 31.30 23.52
C PRO A 112 -16.40 32.28 23.21
N ALA A 113 -16.63 32.56 21.93
CA ALA A 113 -17.87 33.21 21.48
C ALA A 113 -19.04 32.21 21.51
N ALA A 114 -20.14 32.64 22.13
CA ALA A 114 -21.35 31.85 22.38
C ALA A 114 -21.96 31.25 21.09
N LYS A 115 -21.94 29.91 20.97
CA LYS A 115 -22.66 29.20 19.90
C LYS A 115 -24.14 29.04 20.27
N LYS A 116 -25.02 29.64 19.48
CA LYS A 116 -26.48 29.38 19.49
C LYS A 116 -26.73 27.87 19.39
N ARG A 117 -27.51 27.32 20.35
CA ARG A 117 -28.04 25.95 20.32
C ARG A 117 -28.80 25.72 19.02
N ARG A 118 -28.23 24.98 18.08
CA ARG A 118 -29.01 24.35 17.00
C ARG A 118 -29.73 23.15 17.64
N LYS A 119 -31.05 23.08 17.50
CA LYS A 119 -31.85 21.93 17.92
C LYS A 119 -31.22 20.66 17.34
N ALA A 120 -31.08 19.63 18.16
CA ALA A 120 -30.64 18.31 17.73
C ALA A 120 -31.60 17.83 16.63
N ALA A 121 -31.14 17.89 15.38
CA ALA A 121 -31.75 17.11 14.32
C ALA A 121 -31.48 15.65 14.69
N GLU A 122 -32.56 14.89 14.85
CA GLU A 122 -32.57 13.45 15.00
C GLU A 122 -31.61 12.85 13.96
N VAL A 123 -30.55 12.20 14.44
CA VAL A 123 -29.57 11.52 13.59
C VAL A 123 -30.33 10.36 12.95
N ALA A 124 -30.75 10.55 11.70
CA ALA A 124 -31.27 9.48 10.88
C ALA A 124 -30.23 8.35 10.88
N LYS A 125 -30.62 7.17 11.38
CA LYS A 125 -29.81 5.95 11.27
C LYS A 125 -29.36 5.83 9.80
N PRO A 126 -28.05 5.72 9.51
CA PRO A 126 -27.63 5.47 8.14
C PRO A 126 -28.29 4.16 7.70
N ALA A 127 -29.09 4.23 6.62
CA ALA A 127 -29.70 3.05 6.03
C ALA A 127 -28.60 2.01 5.78
N ALA A 128 -28.79 0.79 6.30
CA ALA A 128 -27.81 -0.28 6.18
C ALA A 128 -27.62 -0.61 4.69
N ARG A 129 -26.58 -0.03 4.09
CA ARG A 129 -26.20 -0.28 2.70
C ARG A 129 -25.89 -1.78 2.57
N LYS A 130 -26.75 -2.52 1.87
CA LYS A 130 -26.58 -3.97 1.63
C LYS A 130 -25.20 -4.20 1.02
N GLN A 131 -24.31 -4.84 1.77
CA GLN A 131 -22.93 -5.06 1.35
C GLN A 131 -22.91 -6.11 0.23
N ARG A 132 -22.49 -5.71 -0.98
CA ARG A 132 -22.40 -6.60 -2.14
C ARG A 132 -21.39 -7.73 -1.84
N ARG A 133 -21.77 -8.96 -2.18
CA ARG A 133 -20.93 -10.17 -2.02
C ARG A 133 -20.87 -10.95 -3.33
N LEU A 134 -19.78 -11.64 -3.54
CA LEU A 134 -19.64 -12.58 -4.65
C LEU A 134 -20.52 -13.82 -4.42
N LYS A 135 -21.15 -14.32 -5.48
CA LYS A 135 -21.99 -15.52 -5.43
C LYS A 135 -21.14 -16.75 -5.71
N MET A 136 -20.93 -17.57 -4.69
CA MET A 136 -20.11 -18.78 -4.79
C MET A 136 -20.89 -19.93 -5.46
N PRO A 137 -20.32 -20.58 -6.50
CA PRO A 137 -20.94 -21.73 -7.14
C PRO A 137 -21.19 -22.88 -6.16
N PRO A 138 -22.25 -23.68 -6.35
CA PRO A 138 -22.58 -24.79 -5.44
C PRO A 138 -21.45 -25.79 -5.28
N GLY A 139 -20.78 -26.20 -6.37
CA GLY A 139 -19.67 -27.17 -6.31
C GLY A 139 -18.53 -26.67 -5.42
N LEU A 140 -18.08 -25.44 -5.65
CA LEU A 140 -17.07 -24.81 -4.80
C LEU A 140 -17.52 -24.66 -3.34
N LYS A 141 -18.77 -24.26 -3.11
CA LYS A 141 -19.33 -24.10 -1.76
C LYS A 141 -19.30 -25.41 -0.99
N THR A 142 -19.79 -26.49 -1.58
CA THR A 142 -19.77 -27.83 -0.97
C THR A 142 -18.35 -28.29 -0.65
N THR A 143 -17.39 -28.04 -1.56
CA THR A 143 -15.98 -28.37 -1.30
C THR A 143 -15.39 -27.57 -0.14
N ILE A 144 -15.68 -26.26 -0.07
CA ILE A 144 -15.22 -25.43 1.04
C ILE A 144 -15.85 -25.91 2.36
N GLU A 145 -17.13 -26.27 2.35
CA GLU A 145 -17.84 -26.80 3.51
C GLU A 145 -17.25 -28.12 4.02
N ALA A 146 -16.81 -28.99 3.12
CA ALA A 146 -16.22 -30.28 3.48
C ALA A 146 -14.74 -30.18 3.92
N LYS A 147 -13.98 -29.20 3.43
CA LYS A 147 -12.52 -29.14 3.62
C LYS A 147 -12.05 -28.21 4.73
N TYR A 148 -12.82 -27.17 5.03
CA TYR A 148 -12.42 -26.13 5.98
C TYR A 148 -13.26 -26.21 7.26
N ASN A 149 -12.63 -25.91 8.40
CA ASN A 149 -13.36 -25.82 9.67
C ASN A 149 -14.23 -24.54 9.73
N ASP A 150 -15.13 -24.47 10.69
CA ASP A 150 -16.12 -23.38 10.83
C ASP A 150 -15.51 -21.98 10.79
N SER A 151 -14.42 -21.76 11.55
CA SER A 151 -13.74 -20.47 11.59
C SER A 151 -13.15 -20.07 10.23
N GLN A 152 -12.57 -21.04 9.52
CA GLN A 152 -11.99 -20.83 8.20
C GLN A 152 -13.09 -20.62 7.15
N ARG A 153 -14.19 -21.38 7.21
CA ARG A 153 -15.36 -21.22 6.34
C ARG A 153 -15.95 -19.82 6.49
N HIS A 154 -16.15 -19.38 7.72
CA HIS A 154 -16.62 -18.03 8.00
C HIS A 154 -15.68 -16.96 7.42
N ALA A 155 -14.36 -17.12 7.62
CA ALA A 155 -13.36 -16.20 7.05
C ALA A 155 -13.38 -16.17 5.51
N ILE A 156 -13.52 -17.32 4.86
CA ILE A 156 -13.60 -17.44 3.39
C ILE A 156 -14.87 -16.75 2.87
N MET A 157 -16.03 -17.03 3.49
CA MET A 157 -17.29 -16.40 3.12
C MET A 157 -17.25 -14.89 3.36
N GLU A 158 -16.59 -14.44 4.43
CA GLU A 158 -16.46 -13.02 4.73
C GLU A 158 -15.59 -12.27 3.70
N ALA A 159 -14.54 -12.91 3.21
CA ALA A 159 -13.68 -12.37 2.16
C ALA A 159 -14.38 -12.25 0.78
N THR A 160 -15.60 -12.78 0.61
CA THR A 160 -16.39 -12.60 -0.62
C THR A 160 -17.07 -11.23 -0.73
N LYS A 161 -16.94 -10.37 0.29
CA LYS A 161 -17.38 -8.97 0.21
C LYS A 161 -16.69 -8.26 -0.95
N SER A 162 -17.46 -7.54 -1.77
CA SER A 162 -16.91 -6.83 -2.93
C SER A 162 -16.23 -5.50 -2.56
N GLU A 163 -16.48 -4.99 -1.35
CA GLU A 163 -15.86 -3.77 -0.83
C GLU A 163 -15.65 -3.86 0.69
N GLY A 164 -14.60 -3.20 1.17
CA GLY A 164 -14.28 -3.08 2.59
C GLY A 164 -12.97 -3.73 3.00
N LEU A 165 -12.72 -3.73 4.30
CA LEU A 165 -11.63 -4.44 4.96
C LEU A 165 -12.19 -5.62 5.75
N THR A 166 -11.55 -6.77 5.63
CA THR A 166 -11.84 -7.96 6.41
C THR A 166 -10.59 -8.33 7.19
N LEU A 167 -10.71 -8.42 8.52
CA LEU A 167 -9.63 -8.83 9.41
C LEU A 167 -9.81 -10.31 9.77
N ILE A 168 -8.79 -11.11 9.49
CA ILE A 168 -8.78 -12.53 9.82
C ILE A 168 -7.62 -12.78 10.78
N GLN A 169 -7.95 -13.03 12.04
CA GLN A 169 -6.97 -13.36 13.06
C GLN A 169 -6.79 -14.88 13.12
N GLY A 170 -5.54 -15.33 13.18
CA GLY A 170 -5.22 -16.75 13.31
C GLY A 170 -4.03 -16.97 14.25
N PRO A 171 -4.23 -17.55 15.44
CA PRO A 171 -3.15 -18.01 16.31
C PRO A 171 -2.13 -18.93 15.60
N PRO A 172 -0.96 -19.22 16.19
CA PRO A 172 -0.01 -20.19 15.64
C PRO A 172 -0.68 -21.53 15.33
N GLY A 173 -0.35 -22.14 14.19
CA GLY A 173 -0.89 -23.45 13.79
C GLY A 173 -2.33 -23.48 13.25
N THR A 174 -3.09 -22.37 13.28
CA THR A 174 -4.52 -22.34 12.87
C THR A 174 -4.80 -22.37 11.36
N GLY A 175 -3.77 -22.60 10.53
CA GLY A 175 -3.94 -22.78 9.09
C GLY A 175 -4.21 -21.49 8.32
N LYS A 176 -3.71 -20.32 8.76
CA LYS A 176 -3.83 -19.03 8.05
C LYS A 176 -3.58 -19.13 6.54
N THR A 177 -2.47 -19.76 6.14
CA THR A 177 -2.12 -19.94 4.73
C THR A 177 -3.12 -20.83 4.00
N THR A 178 -3.63 -21.88 4.64
CA THR A 178 -4.70 -22.73 4.10
C THR A 178 -5.97 -21.91 3.88
N THR A 179 -6.33 -21.04 4.82
CA THR A 179 -7.47 -20.12 4.68
C THR A 179 -7.28 -19.16 3.51
N ILE A 180 -6.07 -18.60 3.32
CA ILE A 180 -5.75 -17.76 2.17
C ILE A 180 -5.99 -18.50 0.85
N VAL A 181 -5.57 -19.76 0.73
CA VAL A 181 -5.86 -20.60 -0.46
C VAL A 181 -7.37 -20.76 -0.70
N GLY A 182 -8.16 -20.92 0.37
CA GLY A 182 -9.62 -20.97 0.30
C GLY A 182 -10.24 -19.65 -0.16
N ILE A 183 -9.73 -18.53 0.35
CA ILE A 183 -10.15 -17.17 -0.05
C ILE A 183 -9.85 -16.95 -1.54
N LEU A 184 -8.66 -17.33 -2.01
CA LEU A 184 -8.30 -17.25 -3.43
C LEU A 184 -9.25 -18.07 -4.31
N SER A 185 -9.58 -19.28 -3.86
CA SER A 185 -10.57 -20.14 -4.54
C SER A 185 -11.92 -19.45 -4.66
N ALA A 186 -12.42 -18.87 -3.55
CA ALA A 186 -13.68 -18.15 -3.50
C ALA A 186 -13.69 -16.90 -4.40
N ILE A 187 -12.70 -16.02 -4.29
CA ILE A 187 -12.67 -14.75 -5.03
C ILE A 187 -12.57 -14.97 -6.54
N LEU A 188 -11.71 -15.91 -6.98
CA LEU A 188 -11.43 -16.14 -8.39
C LEU A 188 -12.53 -16.91 -9.12
N ASN A 189 -13.27 -17.76 -8.41
CA ASN A 189 -14.25 -18.68 -9.02
C ASN A 189 -15.71 -18.36 -8.66
N SER A 190 -15.98 -17.28 -7.92
CA SER A 190 -17.35 -16.81 -7.68
C SER A 190 -17.87 -15.91 -8.79
N ASP A 191 -19.17 -15.71 -8.89
CA ASP A 191 -19.79 -14.76 -9.83
C ASP A 191 -20.07 -13.41 -9.17
N ASP A 192 -20.18 -12.35 -9.98
CA ASP A 192 -20.55 -11.04 -9.46
C ASP A 192 -22.02 -11.13 -9.03
N ALA A 193 -22.38 -10.53 -7.90
CA ALA A 193 -23.79 -10.32 -7.64
C ALA A 193 -24.34 -9.37 -8.72
N GLU A 194 -25.19 -9.92 -9.59
CA GLU A 194 -26.09 -9.14 -10.43
C GLU A 194 -26.88 -8.19 -9.52
N GLU A 195 -27.03 -6.94 -9.96
CA GLU A 195 -27.87 -5.96 -9.30
C GLU A 195 -29.30 -6.48 -9.38
N ALA A 196 -29.76 -7.11 -8.29
CA ALA A 196 -31.16 -7.46 -8.18
C ALA A 196 -31.96 -6.15 -8.14
N GLU A 197 -32.93 -6.01 -9.03
CA GLU A 197 -33.97 -5.00 -8.91
C GLU A 197 -34.57 -5.06 -7.51
N GLU A 198 -34.83 -3.88 -6.92
CA GLU A 198 -35.44 -3.73 -5.61
C GLU A 198 -36.80 -4.41 -5.57
N THR A 199 -36.86 -5.67 -5.13
CA THR A 199 -38.09 -6.23 -4.57
C THR A 199 -38.01 -6.10 -3.07
N ASP A 200 -38.84 -5.18 -2.57
CA ASP A 200 -39.09 -4.91 -1.17
C ASP A 200 -39.46 -6.22 -0.45
N GLY A 201 -38.69 -6.57 0.57
CA GLY A 201 -38.73 -7.90 1.18
C GLY A 201 -37.82 -7.94 2.39
N SER A 202 -38.44 -7.66 3.52
CA SER A 202 -37.87 -7.62 4.86
C SER A 202 -37.15 -8.92 5.24
N GLU A 203 -35.88 -8.83 5.61
CA GLU A 203 -35.26 -9.68 6.63
C GLU A 203 -34.05 -8.93 7.20
N ALA A 204 -34.24 -8.33 8.38
CA ALA A 204 -33.23 -7.57 9.09
C ALA A 204 -32.27 -8.54 9.80
N SER A 205 -31.06 -8.68 9.27
CA SER A 205 -29.96 -9.32 9.99
C SER A 205 -29.32 -8.30 10.95
N THR A 206 -29.48 -8.55 12.24
CA THR A 206 -28.90 -7.78 13.35
C THR A 206 -27.38 -7.97 13.41
N ALA A 207 -26.62 -7.06 12.79
CA ALA A 207 -25.20 -6.92 13.07
C ALA A 207 -25.00 -5.87 14.19
N LEU A 208 -24.79 -6.35 15.41
CA LEU A 208 -24.29 -5.54 16.52
C LEU A 208 -22.81 -5.17 16.28
N PRO A 209 -22.36 -3.94 16.59
CA PRO A 209 -20.94 -3.61 16.60
C PRO A 209 -20.28 -4.37 17.76
N ARG A 210 -19.37 -5.31 17.46
CA ARG A 210 -18.53 -5.94 18.47
C ARG A 210 -17.41 -4.98 18.87
N GLU A 211 -17.35 -4.68 20.16
CA GLU A 211 -16.21 -4.07 20.81
C GLU A 211 -14.96 -4.93 20.60
N ILE A 212 -13.83 -4.25 20.43
CA ILE A 212 -12.50 -4.86 20.38
C ILE A 212 -12.20 -5.28 21.83
N VAL A 213 -12.33 -6.57 22.13
CA VAL A 213 -11.89 -7.13 23.41
C VAL A 213 -10.38 -7.30 23.33
N ASP A 214 -9.68 -6.49 24.11
CA ASP A 214 -8.24 -6.58 24.36
C ASP A 214 -7.99 -7.77 25.30
N ASP A 215 -7.45 -8.87 24.76
CA ASP A 215 -7.12 -10.06 25.53
C ASP A 215 -5.64 -9.97 25.94
N GLY A 216 -5.40 -9.46 27.15
CA GLY A 216 -4.07 -9.19 27.67
C GLY A 216 -4.02 -8.96 29.18
N GLY A 217 -4.18 -10.02 29.98
CA GLY A 217 -3.59 -10.14 31.31
C GLY A 217 -4.56 -9.96 32.49
N GLU A 218 -4.67 -11.01 33.30
CA GLU A 218 -5.40 -11.05 34.57
C GLU A 218 -4.94 -9.95 35.56
N LEU A 219 -5.91 -9.17 36.04
CA LEU A 219 -5.90 -8.57 37.37
C LEU A 219 -7.32 -8.64 37.92
N SER A 220 -7.50 -9.48 38.94
CA SER A 220 -8.73 -9.54 39.72
C SER A 220 -8.97 -8.19 40.40
N SER A 221 -10.09 -7.55 40.09
CA SER A 221 -10.57 -6.37 40.80
C SER A 221 -12.09 -6.47 40.88
N SER A 222 -12.55 -7.07 41.96
CA SER A 222 -13.91 -6.93 42.47
C SER A 222 -14.26 -5.44 42.63
N ASP A 223 -15.51 -5.10 42.30
CA ASP A 223 -16.23 -3.87 42.64
C ASP A 223 -15.79 -2.57 41.95
N ILE A 224 -16.22 -2.40 40.69
CA ILE A 224 -16.44 -1.07 40.12
C ILE A 224 -17.85 -1.07 39.53
N GLU A 225 -18.78 -0.35 40.18
CA GLU A 225 -20.07 -0.02 39.56
C GLU A 225 -19.78 0.79 38.28
N GLU A 226 -20.08 0.22 37.12
CA GLU A 226 -19.95 0.88 35.82
C GLU A 226 -20.97 2.02 35.74
N ASP A 227 -20.55 3.25 36.07
CA ASP A 227 -21.33 4.45 35.86
C ASP A 227 -21.48 4.71 34.34
N PRO A 228 -22.67 4.53 33.75
CA PRO A 228 -22.89 4.70 32.31
C PRO A 228 -22.65 6.14 31.85
N GLU A 229 -22.77 7.11 32.77
CA GLU A 229 -22.54 8.52 32.51
C GLU A 229 -21.03 8.83 32.42
N PHE A 230 -20.21 8.16 33.24
CA PHE A 230 -18.76 8.22 33.16
C PHE A 230 -18.23 7.60 31.87
N GLU A 231 -18.73 6.43 31.46
CA GLU A 231 -18.38 5.82 30.18
C GLU A 231 -18.76 6.70 28.98
N GLN A 232 -19.94 7.32 28.99
CA GLN A 232 -20.34 8.26 27.94
C GLN A 232 -19.42 9.50 27.91
N GLN A 233 -19.02 10.03 29.07
CA GLN A 233 -18.10 11.15 29.14
C GLN A 233 -16.69 10.77 28.67
N LEU A 234 -16.21 9.57 29.01
CA LEU A 234 -14.93 9.03 28.57
C LEU A 234 -14.93 8.78 27.05
N ALA A 235 -16.00 8.20 26.50
CA ALA A 235 -16.19 8.03 25.06
C ALA A 235 -16.23 9.38 24.32
N LYS A 236 -16.91 10.40 24.87
CA LYS A 236 -16.90 11.77 24.32
C LYS A 236 -15.51 12.41 24.38
N ARG A 237 -14.77 12.26 25.49
CA ARG A 237 -13.39 12.75 25.62
C ARG A 237 -12.43 12.04 24.67
N ARG A 238 -12.51 10.71 24.58
CA ARG A 238 -11.75 9.90 23.62
C ARG A 238 -12.04 10.36 22.19
N LYS A 239 -13.31 10.58 21.82
CA LYS A 239 -13.70 11.08 20.49
C LYS A 239 -13.17 12.49 20.19
N ARG A 240 -13.21 13.40 21.17
CA ARG A 240 -12.73 14.79 21.03
C ARG A 240 -11.20 14.86 20.91
N ASN A 241 -10.49 14.16 21.79
CA ASN A 241 -9.03 14.07 21.72
C ASN A 241 -8.58 13.41 20.41
N LEU A 242 -9.28 12.36 19.97
CA LEU A 242 -8.94 11.67 18.74
C LEU A 242 -9.15 12.55 17.50
N ALA A 243 -10.19 13.39 17.46
CA ALA A 243 -10.39 14.35 16.37
C ALA A 243 -9.30 15.42 16.33
N GLU A 244 -8.86 15.91 17.49
CA GLU A 244 -7.82 16.93 17.59
C GLU A 244 -6.42 16.38 17.31
N ILE A 245 -6.07 15.22 17.87
CA ILE A 245 -4.85 14.46 17.57
C ILE A 245 -4.78 14.18 16.06
N ARG A 246 -5.86 13.69 15.46
CA ARG A 246 -5.93 13.45 14.00
C ARG A 246 -5.73 14.73 13.20
N ARG A 247 -6.31 15.86 13.62
CA ARG A 247 -6.15 17.15 12.92
C ARG A 247 -4.72 17.68 12.99
N VAL A 248 -4.05 17.53 14.12
CA VAL A 248 -2.69 18.06 14.34
C VAL A 248 -1.62 17.12 13.75
N GLU A 249 -1.78 15.81 13.90
CA GLU A 249 -0.78 14.80 13.52
C GLU A 249 -0.97 14.25 12.11
N MET A 250 -2.22 14.19 11.60
CA MET A 250 -2.53 13.71 10.24
C MET A 250 -2.80 14.85 9.27
N LYS A 251 -2.06 15.96 9.36
CA LYS A 251 -2.16 17.07 8.39
C LYS A 251 -2.02 16.58 6.94
N TRP A 252 -1.19 15.56 6.75
CA TRP A 252 -1.01 14.87 5.47
C TRP A 252 -2.25 14.13 4.96
N ALA A 253 -3.37 14.04 5.68
CA ALA A 253 -4.61 13.43 5.18
C ALA A 253 -5.62 14.46 4.64
N TYR A 254 -5.47 15.75 4.98
CA TYR A 254 -6.44 16.80 4.64
C TYR A 254 -6.24 17.43 3.26
N LYS A 255 -7.35 17.90 2.66
CA LYS A 255 -7.40 18.63 1.39
C LYS A 255 -6.63 19.95 1.54
N GLY A 256 -5.57 20.14 0.74
CA GLY A 256 -4.76 21.37 0.71
C GLY A 256 -3.41 21.31 1.44
N PHE A 257 -3.09 20.24 2.19
CA PHE A 257 -1.71 20.10 2.69
C PHE A 257 -0.77 19.77 1.54
N LYS A 258 0.25 20.61 1.40
CA LYS A 258 1.37 20.42 0.48
C LYS A 258 2.54 19.82 1.25
N SER A 259 3.05 18.68 0.80
CA SER A 259 4.25 18.11 1.40
C SER A 259 5.46 19.01 1.14
N TRP A 260 6.50 18.88 1.96
CA TRP A 260 7.77 19.58 1.73
C TRP A 260 8.38 19.28 0.34
N GLN A 261 8.03 18.13 -0.25
CA GLN A 261 8.43 17.74 -1.60
C GLN A 261 7.66 18.47 -2.70
N GLU A 262 6.39 18.79 -2.47
CA GLU A 262 5.57 19.61 -3.37
C GLU A 262 5.93 21.10 -3.29
N THR A 263 6.39 21.57 -2.13
CA THR A 263 6.86 22.94 -1.92
C THR A 263 8.35 23.11 -2.16
N ALA A 264 9.10 22.01 -2.21
CA ALA A 264 10.50 21.98 -2.61
C ALA A 264 10.64 22.62 -3.99
N PRO A 265 11.60 23.54 -4.19
CA PRO A 265 11.88 24.08 -5.51
C PRO A 265 12.01 22.94 -6.52
N LYS A 266 11.31 23.00 -7.67
CA LYS A 266 11.36 21.97 -8.74
C LYS A 266 12.80 21.62 -9.19
N MET A 267 13.76 22.50 -8.88
CA MET A 267 15.20 22.25 -8.96
C MET A 267 15.71 21.09 -8.10
N LEU A 268 14.90 20.51 -7.19
CA LEU A 268 15.25 19.39 -6.31
C LEU A 268 15.04 18.00 -6.94
N TYR A 269 14.34 17.92 -8.07
CA TYR A 269 14.22 16.70 -8.88
C TYR A 269 15.18 16.79 -10.08
N PRO A 270 15.60 15.68 -10.71
CA PRO A 270 16.32 15.79 -11.98
C PRO A 270 15.54 16.71 -12.94
N PRO A 271 16.23 17.46 -13.81
CA PRO A 271 15.53 18.11 -14.92
C PRO A 271 14.65 17.06 -15.57
N GLN A 272 13.37 17.40 -15.75
CA GLN A 272 12.46 16.57 -16.56
C GLN A 272 13.24 16.27 -17.84
N PRO A 273 13.44 14.99 -18.20
CA PRO A 273 14.23 14.65 -19.37
C PRO A 273 13.71 15.46 -20.56
N ASN A 274 14.63 15.97 -21.37
CA ASN A 274 14.37 16.93 -22.46
C ASN A 274 13.32 16.44 -23.49
N ASN A 275 12.93 15.18 -23.39
CA ASN A 275 11.83 14.57 -24.10
C ASN A 275 10.57 14.60 -23.22
N PRO A 276 9.48 15.29 -23.60
CA PRO A 276 8.23 15.32 -22.84
C PRO A 276 7.61 13.92 -22.60
N ASN A 277 8.06 12.89 -23.34
CA ASN A 277 7.67 11.50 -23.12
C ASN A 277 8.44 10.78 -21.99
N ASP A 278 9.58 11.30 -21.54
CA ASP A 278 10.38 10.72 -20.46
C ASP A 278 10.09 11.41 -19.10
N ALA A 279 9.27 12.47 -19.09
CA ALA A 279 8.86 13.15 -17.88
C ALA A 279 8.27 12.13 -16.88
N TYR A 280 8.61 12.25 -15.59
CA TYR A 280 7.89 11.48 -14.57
C TYR A 280 6.41 11.79 -14.77
N PRO A 281 5.57 10.79 -15.13
CA PRO A 281 4.19 11.06 -15.49
C PRO A 281 3.55 11.74 -14.30
N GLU A 282 3.14 13.01 -14.48
CA GLU A 282 2.53 13.81 -13.42
C GLU A 282 1.42 12.98 -12.81
N ASP A 283 1.60 12.54 -11.56
CA ASP A 283 0.56 12.06 -10.66
C ASP A 283 -0.63 11.40 -11.36
N HIS A 284 -0.38 10.44 -12.25
CA HIS A 284 -1.46 9.67 -12.82
C HIS A 284 -1.93 8.77 -11.69
N VAL A 285 -2.97 9.25 -11.01
CA VAL A 285 -3.95 8.45 -10.29
C VAL A 285 -3.94 7.08 -10.94
N MET A 286 -3.51 6.04 -10.22
CA MET A 286 -3.65 4.68 -10.72
C MET A 286 -5.15 4.49 -10.96
N ARG A 287 -5.57 4.57 -12.24
CA ARG A 287 -6.93 4.28 -12.64
C ARG A 287 -7.07 2.77 -12.43
N LEU A 288 -7.51 2.37 -11.24
CA LEU A 288 -7.73 0.96 -10.87
C LEU A 288 -8.78 0.30 -11.76
N PHE A 289 -9.57 1.10 -12.47
CA PHE A 289 -10.57 0.67 -13.42
C PHE A 289 -10.18 1.17 -14.81
N LYS A 290 -9.79 0.24 -15.69
CA LYS A 290 -9.76 0.49 -17.12
C LYS A 290 -11.22 0.54 -17.59
N GLU A 291 -11.61 1.59 -18.31
CA GLU A 291 -12.85 1.53 -19.10
C GLU A 291 -12.73 0.36 -20.06
N ASN A 292 -13.64 -0.61 -19.95
CA ASN A 292 -13.69 -1.73 -20.87
C ASN A 292 -14.10 -1.19 -22.26
N THR A 293 -13.12 -1.08 -23.14
CA THR A 293 -13.37 -0.86 -24.58
C THR A 293 -13.67 -2.17 -25.32
N SER A 294 -13.64 -3.31 -24.62
CA SER A 294 -13.96 -4.64 -25.16
C SER A 294 -15.24 -5.21 -24.55
N ASN A 295 -16.08 -5.84 -25.38
CA ASN A 295 -17.35 -6.46 -24.99
C ASN A 295 -17.19 -7.76 -24.15
N THR A 296 -15.96 -8.14 -23.80
CA THR A 296 -15.64 -9.31 -22.98
C THR A 296 -15.49 -8.89 -21.51
N LYS A 297 -16.21 -9.54 -20.61
CA LYS A 297 -16.11 -9.31 -19.15
C LYS A 297 -14.65 -9.54 -18.69
N PRO A 298 -14.01 -8.57 -18.01
CA PRO A 298 -12.62 -8.69 -17.61
C PRO A 298 -12.47 -9.84 -16.60
N LYS A 299 -11.43 -10.66 -16.78
CA LYS A 299 -11.11 -11.73 -15.84
C LYS A 299 -10.71 -11.11 -14.50
N ARG A 300 -11.25 -11.64 -13.39
CA ARG A 300 -10.84 -11.22 -12.04
C ARG A 300 -9.39 -11.59 -11.78
N LYS A 301 -8.70 -10.71 -11.05
CA LYS A 301 -7.31 -10.88 -10.64
C LYS A 301 -7.16 -10.58 -9.17
N VAL A 302 -6.20 -11.22 -8.52
CA VAL A 302 -5.89 -11.00 -7.11
C VAL A 302 -4.42 -10.64 -6.94
N LEU A 303 -4.18 -9.53 -6.23
CA LEU A 303 -2.86 -9.18 -5.71
C LEU A 303 -2.72 -9.77 -4.31
N VAL A 304 -1.70 -10.58 -4.10
CA VAL A 304 -1.36 -11.17 -2.80
C VAL A 304 -0.05 -10.57 -2.32
N CYS A 305 -0.07 -10.00 -1.12
CA CYS A 305 1.12 -9.41 -0.50
C CYS A 305 1.44 -10.06 0.84
N ALA A 306 2.72 -10.11 1.18
CA ALA A 306 3.20 -10.47 2.50
C ALA A 306 4.41 -9.60 2.91
N PRO A 307 4.69 -9.41 4.21
CA PRO A 307 5.80 -8.56 4.65
C PRO A 307 7.20 -9.14 4.34
N SER A 308 7.32 -10.46 4.13
CA SER A 308 8.61 -11.12 3.87
C SER A 308 8.57 -12.03 2.65
N ASN A 309 9.73 -12.23 2.02
CA ASN A 309 9.88 -13.16 0.89
C ASN A 309 9.49 -14.59 1.26
N ALA A 310 9.91 -15.07 2.44
CA ALA A 310 9.56 -16.41 2.89
C ALA A 310 8.04 -16.62 3.02
N ALA A 311 7.32 -15.61 3.52
CA ALA A 311 5.87 -15.69 3.68
C ALA A 311 5.14 -15.73 2.33
N ILE A 312 5.50 -14.85 1.39
CA ILE A 312 4.87 -14.84 0.06
C ILE A 312 5.26 -16.08 -0.75
N ASP A 313 6.48 -16.58 -0.60
CA ASP A 313 6.95 -17.79 -1.27
C ASP A 313 6.22 -19.04 -0.76
N GLU A 314 5.88 -19.11 0.52
CA GLU A 314 5.01 -20.17 1.05
C GLU A 314 3.61 -20.11 0.45
N ILE A 315 3.04 -18.91 0.25
CA ILE A 315 1.75 -18.78 -0.43
C ILE A 315 1.86 -19.25 -1.88
N VAL A 316 2.88 -18.80 -2.63
CA VAL A 316 3.10 -19.24 -4.03
C VAL A 316 3.28 -20.75 -4.09
N ARG A 317 4.05 -21.35 -3.17
CA ARG A 317 4.23 -22.80 -3.09
C ARG A 317 2.89 -23.49 -2.90
N ARG A 318 2.09 -23.10 -1.91
CA ARG A 318 0.77 -23.70 -1.65
C ARG A 318 -0.17 -23.60 -2.84
N VAL A 319 -0.28 -22.41 -3.44
CA VAL A 319 -1.16 -22.16 -4.59
C VAL A 319 -0.74 -23.00 -5.81
N THR A 320 0.56 -23.24 -5.99
CA THR A 320 1.07 -23.94 -7.18
C THR A 320 1.22 -25.45 -7.00
N SER A 321 1.59 -25.92 -5.81
CA SER A 321 1.74 -27.35 -5.51
C SER A 321 0.42 -28.03 -5.11
N THR A 322 -0.40 -27.35 -4.33
CA THR A 322 -1.70 -27.88 -3.86
C THR A 322 -2.83 -27.47 -4.79
N GLY A 323 -2.69 -26.34 -5.49
CA GLY A 323 -3.74 -25.78 -6.32
C GLY A 323 -4.76 -24.96 -5.53
N ILE A 324 -5.75 -24.42 -6.24
CA ILE A 324 -6.95 -23.80 -5.69
C ILE A 324 -8.19 -24.54 -6.22
N TYR A 325 -9.32 -24.39 -5.52
CA TYR A 325 -10.57 -25.03 -5.94
C TYR A 325 -11.29 -24.18 -7.00
N GLY A 326 -11.69 -24.84 -8.09
CA GLY A 326 -12.47 -24.30 -9.19
C GLY A 326 -13.97 -24.24 -8.90
N ARG A 327 -14.73 -23.81 -9.90
CA ARG A 327 -16.19 -23.60 -9.81
C ARG A 327 -16.96 -24.88 -9.45
N ASP A 328 -16.49 -26.01 -9.96
CA ASP A 328 -17.04 -27.35 -9.73
C ASP A 328 -16.48 -28.02 -8.46
N GLY A 329 -15.57 -27.36 -7.74
CA GLY A 329 -14.89 -27.92 -6.58
C GLY A 329 -13.64 -28.74 -6.91
N THR A 330 -13.26 -28.85 -8.18
CA THR A 330 -12.02 -29.55 -8.59
C THR A 330 -10.80 -28.67 -8.38
N LEU A 331 -9.64 -29.29 -8.15
CA LEU A 331 -8.39 -28.56 -7.98
C LEU A 331 -7.79 -28.18 -9.34
N TYR A 332 -7.30 -26.94 -9.45
CA TYR A 332 -6.51 -26.49 -10.59
C TYR A 332 -5.37 -25.57 -10.14
N THR A 333 -4.35 -25.45 -10.98
CA THR A 333 -3.23 -24.52 -10.74
C THR A 333 -3.47 -23.21 -11.51
N PRO A 334 -3.66 -22.08 -10.84
CA PRO A 334 -3.88 -20.80 -11.50
C PRO A 334 -2.56 -20.27 -12.07
N TYR A 335 -2.64 -19.36 -13.05
CA TYR A 335 -1.44 -18.69 -13.55
C TYR A 335 -0.98 -17.60 -12.57
N VAL A 336 0.13 -17.88 -11.87
CA VAL A 336 0.72 -17.07 -10.81
C VAL A 336 2.01 -16.40 -11.30
N VAL A 337 2.19 -15.13 -10.94
CA VAL A 337 3.45 -14.40 -11.16
C VAL A 337 3.97 -13.86 -9.83
N ARG A 338 5.22 -14.18 -9.50
CA ARG A 338 5.95 -13.68 -8.33
C ARG A 338 6.82 -12.47 -8.72
N LEU A 339 6.60 -11.33 -8.08
CA LEU A 339 7.30 -10.07 -8.33
C LEU A 339 8.32 -9.73 -7.26
N GLY A 340 9.57 -9.52 -7.66
CA GLY A 340 10.62 -9.01 -6.79
C GLY A 340 11.73 -10.03 -6.55
N PRO A 341 12.86 -9.56 -6.00
CA PRO A 341 14.08 -10.35 -5.86
C PRO A 341 14.00 -11.33 -4.68
N ASN A 342 15.03 -12.18 -4.57
CA ASN A 342 15.28 -13.06 -3.42
C ASN A 342 14.14 -14.06 -3.13
N LEU A 343 13.53 -14.58 -4.20
CA LEU A 343 12.58 -15.68 -4.12
C LEU A 343 13.30 -17.03 -3.95
N HIS A 344 12.63 -18.00 -3.34
CA HIS A 344 13.19 -19.33 -3.12
C HIS A 344 13.50 -20.04 -4.45
N PRO A 345 14.68 -20.67 -4.64
CA PRO A 345 15.09 -21.24 -5.93
C PRO A 345 14.09 -22.22 -6.56
N SER A 346 13.38 -23.00 -5.74
CA SER A 346 12.35 -23.94 -6.23
C SER A 346 11.14 -23.25 -6.89
N LEU A 347 10.98 -21.94 -6.71
CA LEU A 347 9.89 -21.13 -7.25
C LEU A 347 10.35 -20.23 -8.40
N GLN A 348 11.60 -20.38 -8.86
CA GLN A 348 12.19 -19.52 -9.89
C GLN A 348 11.35 -19.46 -11.16
N GLN A 349 10.69 -20.55 -11.54
CA GLN A 349 9.82 -20.60 -12.72
C GLN A 349 8.60 -19.67 -12.64
N TYR A 350 8.20 -19.25 -11.44
CA TYR A 350 7.07 -18.33 -11.22
C TYR A 350 7.50 -16.87 -11.18
N SER A 351 8.80 -16.56 -11.20
CA SER A 351 9.27 -15.18 -11.17
C SER A 351 9.02 -14.48 -12.50
N LEU A 352 8.68 -13.19 -12.44
CA LEU A 352 8.48 -12.39 -13.66
C LEU A 352 9.72 -12.46 -14.56
N GLU A 353 10.92 -12.33 -13.98
CA GLU A 353 12.19 -12.37 -14.69
C GLU A 353 12.40 -13.71 -15.41
N SER A 354 12.10 -14.84 -14.78
CA SER A 354 12.25 -16.17 -15.37
C SER A 354 11.22 -16.43 -16.47
N ILE A 355 9.97 -16.01 -16.26
CA ILE A 355 8.91 -16.10 -17.27
C ILE A 355 9.30 -15.27 -18.51
N MET A 356 9.80 -14.04 -18.31
CA MET A 356 10.30 -13.20 -19.39
C MET A 356 11.47 -13.86 -20.13
N ALA A 357 12.46 -14.39 -19.41
CA ALA A 357 13.61 -15.07 -20.00
C ALA A 357 13.18 -16.30 -20.82
N THR A 358 12.19 -17.04 -20.34
CA THR A 358 11.64 -18.23 -21.02
C THR A 358 10.89 -17.83 -22.29
N ARG A 359 10.02 -16.81 -22.23
CA ARG A 359 9.32 -16.29 -23.42
C ARG A 359 10.28 -15.78 -24.49
N ARG A 360 11.36 -15.09 -24.09
CA ARG A 360 12.41 -14.60 -25.00
C ARG A 360 13.16 -15.73 -25.70
N LYS A 361 13.46 -16.83 -25.00
CA LYS A 361 14.10 -18.00 -25.59
C LYS A 361 13.19 -18.68 -26.63
N ALA A 362 11.89 -18.72 -26.38
CA ALA A 362 10.91 -19.31 -27.29
C ALA A 362 10.73 -18.51 -28.60
N THR A 363 10.88 -17.19 -28.57
CA THR A 363 10.69 -16.31 -29.74
C THR A 363 11.91 -16.13 -30.65
N SER A 364 12.98 -16.92 -30.46
CA SER A 364 14.12 -17.11 -31.39
C SER A 364 14.43 -15.93 -32.33
N GLY A 365 15.03 -14.89 -31.79
CA GLY A 365 15.64 -13.80 -32.55
C GLY A 365 16.47 -12.94 -31.60
N GLY A 366 17.78 -13.19 -31.57
CA GLY A 366 18.76 -12.51 -30.68
C GLY A 366 18.98 -11.03 -30.99
N ALA A 367 17.91 -10.28 -31.29
CA ALA A 367 17.96 -8.83 -31.39
C ALA A 367 17.98 -8.22 -29.98
N ALA A 368 18.84 -7.22 -29.78
CA ALA A 368 18.83 -6.42 -28.57
C ALA A 368 17.45 -5.75 -28.41
N THR A 369 16.66 -6.21 -27.45
CA THR A 369 15.33 -5.65 -27.21
C THR A 369 15.47 -4.27 -26.58
N ASN A 370 14.85 -3.26 -27.19
CA ASN A 370 14.81 -1.93 -26.59
C ASN A 370 14.00 -1.94 -25.27
N LYS A 371 14.16 -0.92 -24.43
CA LYS A 371 13.44 -0.78 -23.14
C LYS A 371 11.92 -0.92 -23.29
N GLU A 372 11.38 -0.41 -24.40
CA GLU A 372 9.96 -0.46 -24.75
C GLU A 372 9.45 -1.90 -24.95
N ASP A 373 10.19 -2.77 -25.65
CA ASP A 373 9.81 -4.17 -25.87
C ASP A 373 9.83 -4.96 -24.54
N THR A 374 10.76 -4.62 -23.65
CA THR A 374 10.84 -5.22 -22.31
C THR A 374 9.62 -4.84 -21.47
N TYR A 375 9.17 -3.58 -21.55
CA TYR A 375 7.99 -3.11 -20.85
C TYR A 375 6.70 -3.77 -21.37
N ARG A 376 6.54 -3.88 -22.71
CA ARG A 376 5.38 -4.55 -23.33
C ARG A 376 5.27 -6.01 -22.93
N HIS A 377 6.38 -6.74 -22.91
CA HIS A 377 6.38 -8.14 -22.47
C HIS A 377 5.99 -8.29 -20.99
N ARG A 378 6.47 -7.38 -20.12
CA ARG A 378 6.05 -7.36 -18.71
C ARG A 378 4.55 -7.17 -18.57
N ILE A 379 3.99 -6.21 -19.29
CA ILE A 379 2.54 -5.96 -19.29
C ILE A 379 1.77 -7.18 -19.79
N SER A 380 2.20 -7.82 -20.88
CA SER A 380 1.55 -9.03 -21.40
C SER A 380 1.50 -10.15 -20.37
N ILE A 381 2.62 -10.44 -19.70
CA ILE A 381 2.69 -11.46 -18.65
C ILE A 381 1.73 -11.14 -17.50
N LEU A 382 1.74 -9.89 -17.02
CA LEU A 382 0.85 -9.45 -15.93
C LEU A 382 -0.62 -9.40 -16.38
N ASN A 383 -0.89 -9.17 -17.66
CA ASN A 383 -2.24 -9.19 -18.22
C ASN A 383 -2.83 -10.60 -18.26
N GLU A 384 -2.00 -11.61 -18.47
CA GLU A 384 -2.42 -13.01 -18.44
C GLU A 384 -2.51 -13.57 -17.02
N ALA A 385 -1.68 -13.08 -16.09
CA ALA A 385 -1.67 -13.49 -14.69
C ALA A 385 -3.02 -13.28 -14.02
N VAL A 386 -3.45 -14.30 -13.27
CA VAL A 386 -4.67 -14.25 -12.45
C VAL A 386 -4.32 -13.93 -10.99
N ILE A 387 -3.16 -14.41 -10.52
CA ILE A 387 -2.62 -14.10 -9.20
C ILE A 387 -1.25 -13.45 -9.36
N VAL A 388 -1.07 -12.29 -8.74
CA VAL A 388 0.22 -11.61 -8.66
C VAL A 388 0.65 -11.60 -7.19
N CYS A 389 1.85 -12.11 -6.92
CA CYS A 389 2.40 -12.26 -5.59
C CYS A 389 3.61 -11.34 -5.39
N ALA A 390 3.58 -10.47 -4.40
CA ALA A 390 4.65 -9.52 -4.11
C ALA A 390 4.92 -9.39 -2.60
N THR A 391 6.06 -8.82 -2.22
CA THR A 391 6.20 -8.27 -0.87
C THR A 391 5.44 -6.94 -0.77
N LEU A 392 5.02 -6.57 0.43
CA LEU A 392 4.46 -5.24 0.70
C LEU A 392 5.41 -4.10 0.33
#